data_AF-A0A8D8VZ83-F1
#
_entry.id   AF-A0A8D8VZ83-F1
#
_cell.length_a   1.000
_cell.length_b   1.000
_cell.length_c   1.000
_cell.angle_alpha   90.00
_cell.angle_beta   90.00
_cell.angle_gamma   90.00
#
_symmetry.space_group_name_H-M   'P 1'
#
loop_
_entity.id
_entity.type
_entity.pdbx_description
1 polymer ?
#
loop_
_entity_poly.entity_id
_entity_poly.type
_entity_poly.pdbx_seq_one_letter_code
_entity_poly.pdbx_strand_id
1 'polypeptide(L)'
;LSYFKKKIVISLDCYKNFVTINGWKTITNIKFEQIFLYLFDLNIKNIIYTNIEKDGTLSGLNNQELLFLINKIYLCNFCISGGIKNYENLKDIINKYNFDYIVGISLYKFLMKIKYLC
;
A
#
# COMPACT_ATOMS: atom_id res chain seq x y z
N LEU A 1 -23.49 -6.28 -3.68
CA LEU A 1 -22.41 -5.33 -3.28
C LEU A 1 -22.81 -4.35 -2.18
N SER A 2 -24.04 -3.78 -2.17
CA SER A 2 -24.45 -2.73 -1.20
C SER A 2 -24.19 -3.06 0.27
N TYR A 3 -24.41 -4.31 0.71
CA TYR A 3 -24.18 -4.75 2.10
C TYR A 3 -22.70 -4.91 2.50
N PHE A 4 -21.79 -5.04 1.54
CA PHE A 4 -20.38 -5.38 1.81
C PHE A 4 -19.40 -4.28 1.44
N LYS A 5 -19.84 -3.14 0.89
CA LYS A 5 -18.93 -2.10 0.38
C LYS A 5 -17.88 -1.63 1.38
N LYS A 6 -18.25 -1.51 2.67
CA LYS A 6 -17.33 -1.14 3.77
C LYS A 6 -16.45 -2.28 4.28
N LYS A 7 -16.76 -3.53 3.89
CA LYS A 7 -16.05 -4.75 4.27
C LYS A 7 -15.14 -5.30 3.17
N ILE A 8 -15.15 -4.65 1.99
CA ILE A 8 -14.30 -5.01 0.87
C ILE A 8 -13.02 -4.19 0.96
N VAL A 9 -11.90 -4.89 0.80
CA VAL A 9 -10.57 -4.31 0.61
C VAL A 9 -10.04 -4.85 -0.71
N ILE A 10 -9.55 -3.96 -1.56
CA ILE A 10 -8.96 -4.36 -2.86
C ILE A 10 -7.44 -4.23 -2.76
N SER A 11 -6.73 -5.32 -3.02
CA SER A 11 -5.28 -5.32 -3.12
C SER A 11 -4.83 -4.99 -4.53
N LEU A 12 -4.01 -3.96 -4.67
CA LEU A 12 -3.42 -3.51 -5.91
C LEU A 12 -1.91 -3.61 -5.80
N ASP A 13 -1.36 -4.50 -6.62
CA ASP A 13 0.07 -4.73 -6.73
C ASP A 13 0.62 -3.87 -7.86
N CYS A 14 1.46 -2.90 -7.52
CA CYS A 14 1.95 -1.90 -8.45
C CYS A 14 3.47 -1.99 -8.63
N TYR A 15 3.91 -2.01 -9.89
CA TYR A 15 5.31 -1.85 -10.27
C TYR A 15 5.44 -0.53 -11.03
N LYS A 16 6.23 0.41 -10.51
CA LYS A 16 6.40 1.76 -11.09
C LYS A 16 5.07 2.44 -11.44
N ASN A 17 4.11 2.40 -10.51
CA ASN A 17 2.75 2.94 -10.64
C ASN A 17 1.81 2.21 -11.63
N PHE A 18 2.26 1.13 -12.27
CA PHE A 18 1.43 0.30 -13.13
C PHE A 18 0.94 -0.93 -12.38
N VAL A 19 -0.34 -1.27 -12.56
CA VAL A 19 -0.94 -2.45 -11.95
C VAL A 19 -0.33 -3.70 -12.58
N THR A 20 -0.01 -4.67 -11.72
CA THR A 20 0.51 -5.97 -12.11
C THR A 20 -0.51 -7.06 -11.82
N ILE A 21 -0.49 -8.11 -12.63
CA ILE A 21 -1.37 -9.27 -12.52
C ILE A 21 -0.57 -10.56 -12.67
N ASN A 22 -1.24 -11.71 -12.51
CA ASN A 22 -0.63 -13.05 -12.62
C ASN A 22 0.57 -13.25 -11.68
N GLY A 23 0.43 -12.81 -10.42
CA GLY A 23 1.50 -12.88 -9.42
C GLY A 23 2.72 -12.04 -9.83
N TRP A 24 2.46 -10.79 -10.22
CA TRP A 24 3.45 -9.77 -10.62
C TRP A 24 4.18 -10.04 -11.94
N LYS A 25 3.92 -11.17 -12.59
CA LYS A 25 4.58 -11.56 -13.85
C LYS A 25 4.19 -10.71 -15.04
N THR A 26 3.03 -10.04 -14.98
CA THR A 26 2.52 -9.23 -16.08
C THR A 26 2.27 -7.81 -15.59
N ILE A 27 3.05 -6.86 -16.11
CA ILE A 27 2.82 -5.43 -15.92
C ILE A 27 1.78 -5.01 -16.96
N THR A 28 0.70 -4.39 -16.50
CA THR A 28 -0.34 -3.86 -17.39
C THR A 28 -0.03 -2.43 -17.80
N ASN A 29 -0.72 -1.90 -18.81
CA ASN A 29 -0.66 -0.48 -19.15
C ASN A 29 -1.60 0.38 -18.28
N ILE A 30 -2.23 -0.23 -17.27
CA ILE A 30 -3.20 0.43 -16.40
C ILE A 30 -2.43 1.04 -15.22
N LYS A 31 -2.60 2.35 -15.04
CA LYS A 31 -2.02 3.05 -13.90
C LYS A 31 -2.86 2.84 -12.65
N PHE A 32 -2.22 2.89 -11.49
CA PHE A 32 -2.93 2.86 -10.22
C PHE A 32 -4.03 3.93 -10.13
N GLU A 33 -3.78 5.17 -10.60
CA GLU A 33 -4.80 6.24 -10.57
C GLU A 33 -6.11 5.82 -11.26
N GLN A 34 -6.01 5.09 -12.37
CA GLN A 34 -7.16 4.71 -13.18
C GLN A 34 -8.04 3.71 -12.42
N ILE A 35 -7.44 2.70 -11.79
CA ILE A 35 -8.17 1.74 -10.97
C ILE A 35 -8.69 2.41 -9.69
N PHE A 36 -7.89 3.26 -9.07
CA PHE A 36 -8.28 4.02 -7.90
C PHE A 36 -9.58 4.82 -8.13
N LEU A 37 -9.66 5.59 -9.22
CA LEU A 37 -10.87 6.35 -9.56
C LEU A 37 -12.07 5.45 -9.84
N TYR A 38 -11.85 4.34 -10.56
CA TYR A 38 -12.89 3.36 -10.80
C TYR A 38 -13.45 2.75 -9.50
N LEU A 39 -12.59 2.39 -8.54
CA LEU A 39 -13.01 1.87 -7.24
C LEU A 39 -13.75 2.92 -6.40
N PHE A 40 -13.30 4.17 -6.46
CA PHE A 40 -13.95 5.29 -5.80
C PHE A 40 -15.38 5.48 -6.29
N ASP A 41 -15.62 5.43 -7.60
CA ASP A 41 -16.96 5.54 -8.21
C ASP A 41 -17.89 4.38 -7.79
N LEU A 42 -17.31 3.20 -7.56
CA LEU A 42 -18.04 2.05 -7.00
C LEU A 42 -18.33 2.17 -5.49
N ASN A 43 -17.85 3.23 -4.85
CA ASN A 43 -17.87 3.48 -3.40
C ASN A 43 -17.13 2.38 -2.61
N ILE A 44 -16.01 1.89 -3.16
CA ILE A 44 -15.04 1.01 -2.50
C ILE A 44 -13.87 1.87 -2.07
N LYS A 45 -13.64 1.96 -0.76
CA LYS A 45 -12.70 2.94 -0.19
C LYS A 45 -11.47 2.34 0.46
N ASN A 46 -11.42 1.03 0.70
CA ASN A 46 -10.27 0.41 1.35
C ASN A 46 -9.38 -0.25 0.30
N ILE A 47 -8.14 0.23 0.18
CA ILE A 47 -7.20 -0.22 -0.83
C ILE A 47 -5.90 -0.63 -0.14
N ILE A 48 -5.42 -1.83 -0.42
CA ILE A 48 -4.04 -2.21 -0.14
C ILE A 48 -3.22 -1.84 -1.37
N TYR A 49 -2.20 -1.00 -1.18
CA TYR A 49 -1.21 -0.68 -2.20
C TYR A 49 0.10 -1.41 -1.88
N THR A 50 0.53 -2.30 -2.76
CA THR A 50 1.82 -2.98 -2.64
C THR A 50 2.78 -2.46 -3.70
N ASN A 51 3.90 -1.86 -3.29
CA ASN A 51 5.00 -1.58 -4.22
C ASN A 51 5.81 -2.86 -4.48
N ILE A 52 5.67 -3.43 -5.67
CA ILE A 52 6.33 -4.66 -6.11
C ILE A 52 7.83 -4.48 -6.33
N GLU A 53 8.29 -3.29 -6.70
CA GLU A 53 9.73 -3.01 -6.83
C GLU A 53 10.42 -3.09 -5.47
N LYS A 54 9.69 -2.80 -4.39
CA LYS A 54 10.22 -2.75 -3.03
C LYS A 54 9.89 -3.99 -2.22
N ASP A 55 8.89 -4.77 -2.61
CA ASP A 55 8.45 -5.91 -1.81
C ASP A 55 9.56 -6.96 -1.64
N GLY A 56 9.68 -7.51 -0.43
CA GLY A 56 10.78 -8.41 -0.07
C GLY A 56 12.18 -7.77 0.05
N THR A 57 12.41 -6.56 -0.47
CA THR A 57 13.77 -5.98 -0.58
C THR A 57 14.32 -5.39 0.71
N LEU A 58 13.45 -5.07 1.69
CA LEU A 58 13.83 -4.35 2.93
C LEU A 58 14.54 -3.01 2.65
N SER A 59 14.23 -2.36 1.52
CA SER A 59 14.89 -1.11 1.10
C SER A 59 14.18 0.16 1.57
N GLY A 60 13.09 0.04 2.33
CA GLY A 60 12.26 1.15 2.79
C GLY A 60 11.12 1.48 1.82
N LEU A 61 10.20 2.33 2.28
CA LEU A 61 9.11 2.86 1.45
C LEU A 61 9.64 3.85 0.42
N ASN A 62 8.93 3.98 -0.71
CA ASN A 62 9.25 4.97 -1.73
C ASN A 62 8.58 6.32 -1.39
N ASN A 63 9.39 7.35 -1.15
CA ASN A 63 8.88 8.70 -0.79
C ASN A 63 8.01 9.34 -1.88
N GLN A 64 8.31 9.12 -3.17
CA GLN A 64 7.54 9.72 -4.26
C GLN A 64 6.15 9.10 -4.36
N GLU A 65 6.07 7.78 -4.26
CA GLU A 65 4.79 7.06 -4.23
C GLU A 65 3.98 7.40 -2.99
N LEU A 66 4.63 7.51 -1.84
CA LEU A 66 3.99 7.93 -0.60
C LEU A 66 3.38 9.33 -0.76
N LEU A 67 4.14 10.31 -1.30
CA LEU A 67 3.62 11.65 -1.58
C LEU A 67 2.39 11.61 -2.49
N PHE A 68 2.45 10.77 -3.50
CA PHE A 68 1.34 10.56 -4.42
C PHE A 68 0.10 10.01 -3.69
N LEU A 69 0.24 9.00 -2.82
CA LEU A 69 -0.86 8.45 -2.03
C LEU A 69 -1.39 9.45 -0.99
N ILE A 70 -0.50 10.21 -0.33
CA ILE A 70 -0.85 11.28 0.63
C ILE A 70 -1.82 12.27 0.00
N ASN A 71 -1.57 12.66 -1.25
CA ASN A 71 -2.44 13.60 -1.98
C ASN A 71 -3.80 13.01 -2.37
N LYS A 72 -4.10 11.76 -2.00
CA LYS A 72 -5.35 11.06 -2.30
C LYS A 72 -6.05 10.46 -1.08
N ILE A 73 -5.47 10.59 0.12
CA ILE A 73 -6.00 9.97 1.36
C ILE A 73 -7.40 10.46 1.76
N TYR A 74 -7.81 11.63 1.29
CA TYR A 74 -9.16 12.15 1.56
C TYR A 74 -10.26 11.44 0.75
N LEU A 75 -9.87 10.62 -0.25
CA LEU A 75 -10.80 9.89 -1.11
C LEU A 75 -10.99 8.43 -0.66
N CYS A 76 -9.90 7.78 -0.25
CA CYS A 76 -9.84 6.37 0.14
C CYS A 76 -8.92 6.16 1.33
N ASN A 77 -9.18 5.08 2.07
CA ASN A 77 -8.29 4.53 3.09
C ASN A 77 -7.23 3.66 2.40
N PHE A 78 -5.96 3.92 2.69
CA PHE A 78 -4.87 3.16 2.11
C PHE A 78 -4.13 2.36 3.18
N CYS A 79 -3.89 1.09 2.86
CA CYS A 79 -2.97 0.23 3.55
C CYS A 79 -1.71 0.05 2.69
N ILE A 80 -0.56 0.51 3.17
CA ILE A 80 0.69 0.53 2.42
C ILE A 80 1.49 -0.75 2.70
N SER A 81 2.00 -1.37 1.63
CA SER A 81 2.81 -2.58 1.67
C SER A 81 4.00 -2.50 0.71
N GLY A 82 5.01 -3.34 0.94
CA GLY A 82 6.21 -3.46 0.12
C GLY A 82 7.38 -2.61 0.62
N GLY A 83 8.48 -3.25 1.00
CA GLY A 83 9.74 -2.59 1.34
C GLY A 83 9.94 -2.14 2.78
N ILE A 84 8.93 -2.26 3.65
CA ILE A 84 9.04 -1.87 5.07
C ILE A 84 10.17 -2.65 5.77
N LYS A 85 11.23 -1.95 6.19
CA LYS A 85 12.44 -2.55 6.77
C LYS A 85 12.42 -2.64 8.30
N ASN A 86 12.12 -1.54 8.98
CA ASN A 86 12.21 -1.39 10.43
C ASN A 86 11.38 -0.17 10.89
N TYR A 87 11.30 0.04 12.20
CA TYR A 87 10.51 1.12 12.80
C TYR A 87 10.96 2.51 12.34
N GLU A 88 12.27 2.72 12.20
CA GLU A 88 12.84 4.01 11.76
C GLU A 88 12.34 4.44 10.38
N ASN A 89 12.07 3.51 9.46
CA ASN A 89 11.48 3.83 8.16
C ASN A 89 10.01 4.25 8.22
N LEU A 90 9.30 3.93 9.30
CA LEU A 90 7.88 4.23 9.46
C LEU A 90 7.61 5.38 10.43
N LYS A 91 8.48 5.63 11.42
CA LYS A 91 8.21 6.55 12.53
C LYS A 91 7.77 7.94 12.09
N ASP A 92 8.39 8.47 11.03
CA ASP A 92 8.09 9.82 10.55
C ASP A 92 6.79 9.86 9.74
N ILE A 93 6.39 8.73 9.15
CA ILE A 93 5.20 8.62 8.30
C ILE A 93 3.97 8.30 9.14
N ILE A 94 4.05 7.32 10.05
CA ILE A 94 2.95 6.91 10.94
C ILE A 94 2.43 8.10 11.74
N ASN A 95 3.32 8.95 12.25
CA ASN A 95 2.93 10.11 13.05
C ASN A 95 2.32 11.25 12.22
N LYS A 96 2.55 11.25 10.91
CA LYS A 96 2.20 12.37 10.03
C LYS A 96 0.96 12.10 9.18
N TYR A 97 0.73 10.85 8.82
CA TYR A 97 -0.35 10.47 7.90
C TYR A 97 -1.11 9.26 8.42
N ASN A 98 -2.43 9.29 8.27
CA ASN A 98 -3.31 8.21 8.72
C ASN A 98 -3.38 7.10 7.67
N PHE A 99 -2.35 6.26 7.63
CA PHE A 99 -2.28 5.06 6.81
C PHE A 99 -2.28 3.80 7.66
N ASP A 100 -2.84 2.73 7.11
CA ASP A 100 -2.59 1.38 7.59
C ASP A 100 -1.31 0.82 6.93
N TYR A 101 -0.67 -0.19 7.53
CA TYR A 101 0.56 -0.77 7.00
C TYR A 101 0.55 -2.30 7.11
N ILE A 102 1.02 -2.97 6.05
CA ILE A 102 1.33 -4.42 6.09
C ILE A 102 2.84 -4.58 6.25
N VAL A 103 3.24 -5.14 7.40
CA VAL A 103 4.64 -5.46 7.70
C VAL A 103 4.87 -6.95 7.48
N GLY A 104 5.51 -7.29 6.36
CA GLY A 104 5.84 -8.67 5.99
C GLY A 104 7.25 -9.09 6.43
N ILE A 105 8.16 -9.20 5.45
CA ILE A 105 9.46 -9.86 5.61
C ILE A 105 10.36 -9.29 6.73
N SER A 106 10.23 -8.01 7.08
CA SER A 106 10.97 -7.41 8.20
C SER A 106 10.58 -7.98 9.55
N LEU A 107 9.32 -8.40 9.71
CA LEU A 107 8.85 -9.10 10.90
C LEU A 107 9.48 -10.51 10.96
N TYR A 108 9.43 -11.25 9.87
CA TYR A 108 9.98 -12.62 9.80
C TYR A 108 11.50 -12.67 9.96
N LYS A 109 12.20 -11.58 9.64
CA LYS A 109 13.65 -11.42 9.85
C LYS A 109 14.01 -10.73 11.16
N PHE A 110 13.05 -10.49 12.06
CA PHE A 110 13.25 -9.83 13.36
C PHE A 110 13.86 -8.42 13.30
N LEU A 111 13.74 -7.75 12.15
CA LEU A 111 14.17 -6.37 11.95
C LEU A 111 13.12 -5.37 12.46
N MET A 112 11.86 -5.79 12.47
CA MET A 112 10.74 -5.09 13.12
C MET A 112 10.29 -5.90 14.35
N LYS A 113 10.02 -5.21 15.46
CA LYS A 113 9.41 -5.82 16.65
C LYS A 113 7.98 -5.31 16.78
N ILE A 114 7.02 -6.21 17.04
CA ILE A 114 5.59 -5.88 17.17
C ILE A 114 5.36 -4.78 18.21
N LYS A 115 6.12 -4.77 19.31
CA LYS A 115 6.03 -3.74 20.36
C LYS A 115 6.28 -2.30 19.89
N TYR A 116 6.82 -2.10 18.68
CA TYR A 116 7.01 -0.77 18.10
C TYR A 116 5.84 -0.35 17.21
N LEU A 117 4.83 -1.22 17.03
CA LEU A 117 3.64 -1.02 16.21
C LEU A 117 2.34 -0.93 17.03
N CYS A 118 2.40 -1.20 18.34
CA CYS A 118 1.28 -1.17 19.29
C CYS A 118 1.59 -0.19 20.41
#